data_AF-A0A7Z9FLX0-F1
#
_entry.id   AF-A0A7Z9FLX0-F1
#
_cell.length_a   1.000
_cell.length_b   1.000
_cell.length_c   1.000
_cell.angle_alpha   90.00
_cell.angle_beta   90.00
_cell.angle_gamma   90.00
#
_symmetry.space_group_name_H-M   'P 1'
#
loop_
_entity.id
_entity.type
_entity.pdbx_description
1 polymer ?
#
loop_
_entity_poly.entity_id
_entity_poly.type
_entity_poly.pdbx_seq_one_letter_code
_entity_poly.pdbx_strand_id
1 'polypeptide(L)'
;IRKGMVAVVNEAGGTARKVQFEEFTVAGKTATSQVISNKTLETLDEEAKLKKEFQNHAWFVAFGPAEDPEISVLALVEHGGSGSKAAAPVVRKILSYYIDNIYKPKSEQALQNSLESKNLNFSDRLQLAFY
;
A
#
# COMPACT_ATOMS: atom_id res chain seq x y z
N ILE A 1 -3.59 -13.17 3.19
CA ILE A 1 -2.95 -11.85 3.44
C ILE A 1 -3.19 -10.88 2.28
N ARG A 2 -2.67 -11.13 1.07
CA ARG A 2 -2.83 -10.25 -0.12
C ARG A 2 -4.28 -9.77 -0.36
N LYS A 3 -5.25 -10.69 -0.38
CA LYS A 3 -6.69 -10.38 -0.54
C LYS A 3 -7.18 -9.32 0.45
N GLY A 4 -6.79 -9.41 1.72
CA GLY A 4 -7.19 -8.43 2.74
C GLY A 4 -6.57 -7.05 2.51
N MET A 5 -5.32 -6.99 2.02
CA MET A 5 -4.68 -5.72 1.66
C MET A 5 -5.31 -5.10 0.41
N VAL A 6 -5.75 -5.91 -0.55
CA VAL A 6 -6.55 -5.45 -1.70
C VAL A 6 -7.89 -4.90 -1.22
N ALA A 7 -8.59 -5.59 -0.32
CA ALA A 7 -9.87 -5.14 0.22
C ALA A 7 -9.80 -3.78 0.91
N VAL A 8 -8.73 -3.50 1.66
CA VAL A 8 -8.50 -2.21 2.33
C VAL A 8 -8.55 -1.02 1.36
N VAL A 9 -8.12 -1.22 0.11
CA VAL A 9 -8.06 -0.16 -0.91
C VAL A 9 -9.24 -0.22 -1.87
N ASN A 10 -9.75 -1.41 -2.23
CA ASN A 10 -10.66 -1.56 -3.36
C ASN A 10 -12.11 -1.91 -2.95
N GLU A 11 -12.33 -2.51 -1.78
CA GLU A 11 -13.67 -2.96 -1.35
C GLU A 11 -14.43 -1.88 -0.57
N ALA A 12 -15.76 -1.92 -0.63
CA ALA A 12 -16.62 -1.01 0.13
C ALA A 12 -16.34 -1.17 1.63
N GLY A 13 -16.12 -0.05 2.34
CA GLY A 13 -15.71 -0.06 3.74
C GLY A 13 -14.20 -0.19 3.98
N GLY A 14 -13.38 -0.32 2.94
CA GLY A 14 -11.92 -0.29 3.05
C GLY A 14 -11.39 1.02 3.61
N THR A 15 -10.42 0.95 4.53
CA THR A 15 -9.89 2.13 5.24
C THR A 15 -9.05 3.07 4.38
N ALA A 16 -8.63 2.64 3.18
CA ALA A 16 -7.77 3.41 2.28
C ALA A 16 -8.33 3.53 0.85
N ARG A 17 -9.67 3.52 0.70
CA ARG A 17 -10.34 3.62 -0.61
C ARG A 17 -9.87 4.74 -1.53
N LYS A 18 -9.40 5.85 -0.95
CA LYS A 18 -8.89 6.99 -1.73
C LYS A 18 -7.63 6.67 -2.55
N VAL A 19 -6.96 5.55 -2.28
CA VAL A 19 -5.74 5.10 -2.97
C VAL A 19 -6.04 4.14 -4.13
N GLN A 20 -7.31 3.89 -4.44
CA GLN A 20 -7.69 3.09 -5.59
C GLN A 20 -7.32 3.78 -6.92
N PHE A 21 -6.93 2.95 -7.89
CA PHE A 21 -6.65 3.31 -9.28
C PHE A 21 -7.38 2.34 -10.21
N GLU A 22 -7.59 2.74 -11.47
CA GLU A 22 -8.20 1.88 -12.49
C GLU A 22 -7.13 1.08 -13.25
N GLU A 23 -5.92 1.62 -13.36
CA GLU A 23 -4.83 1.13 -14.19
C GLU A 23 -4.15 -0.14 -13.64
N PHE A 24 -4.07 -0.28 -12.32
CA PHE A 24 -3.71 -1.55 -11.67
C PHE A 24 -4.23 -1.66 -10.24
N THR A 25 -4.47 -2.89 -9.81
CA THR A 25 -4.95 -3.19 -8.44
C THR A 25 -3.89 -2.80 -7.41
N VAL A 26 -4.24 -1.95 -6.45
CA VAL A 26 -3.36 -1.62 -5.32
C VAL A 26 -3.72 -2.48 -4.10
N ALA A 27 -2.70 -3.06 -3.46
CA ALA A 27 -2.84 -3.68 -2.15
C ALA A 27 -2.15 -2.82 -1.10
N GLY A 28 -2.83 -2.52 0.02
CA GLY A 28 -2.23 -1.70 1.06
C GLY A 28 -2.80 -1.90 2.45
N LYS A 29 -2.18 -1.25 3.44
CA LYS A 29 -2.64 -1.28 4.83
C LYS A 29 -2.32 0.02 5.55
N THR A 30 -3.33 0.56 6.24
CA THR A 30 -3.17 1.68 7.18
C THR A 30 -2.74 1.18 8.55
N ALA A 31 -1.87 1.94 9.21
CA ALA A 31 -1.60 1.81 10.63
C ALA A 31 -1.50 3.19 11.29
N THR A 32 -1.63 3.20 12.61
CA THR A 32 -1.52 4.37 13.47
C THR A 32 -0.73 3.94 14.69
N SER A 33 0.38 4.61 14.99
CA SER A 33 1.20 4.30 16.15
C SER A 33 1.09 5.41 17.18
N GLN A 34 0.70 5.05 18.39
CA GLN A 34 0.54 5.98 19.49
C GLN A 34 1.89 6.39 20.06
N VAL A 35 2.07 7.68 20.34
CA VAL A 35 3.35 8.29 20.75
C VAL A 35 3.48 8.52 22.25
N ILE A 36 2.36 8.49 22.97
CA ILE A 36 2.27 8.76 24.41
C ILE A 36 1.49 7.64 25.10
N SER A 37 1.84 7.26 26.33
CA SER A 37 1.09 6.22 27.05
C SER A 37 -0.32 6.70 27.42
N ASN A 38 -1.30 5.78 27.48
CA ASN A 38 -2.65 6.12 27.93
C ASN A 38 -2.65 6.73 29.34
N LYS A 39 -1.83 6.19 30.25
CA LYS A 39 -1.70 6.70 31.62
C LYS A 39 -1.23 8.16 31.64
N THR A 40 -0.26 8.51 30.80
CA THR A 40 0.19 9.91 30.69
C THR A 40 -0.89 10.78 30.07
N LEU A 41 -1.56 10.29 29.01
CA LEU A 41 -2.63 11.02 28.34
C LEU A 41 -3.78 11.38 29.28
N GLU A 42 -4.15 10.50 30.22
CA GLU A 42 -5.20 10.73 31.22
C GLU A 42 -4.85 11.85 32.22
N THR A 43 -3.55 12.11 32.46
CA THR A 43 -3.09 13.18 33.36
C THR A 43 -3.03 14.55 32.71
N LEU A 44 -3.15 14.61 31.37
CA LEU A 44 -3.10 15.86 30.62
C LEU A 44 -4.48 16.53 30.60
N ASP A 45 -4.48 17.87 30.62
CA ASP A 45 -5.67 18.65 30.28
C ASP A 45 -6.01 18.55 28.77
N GLU A 46 -7.20 19.00 28.41
CA GLU A 46 -7.70 18.89 27.03
C GLU A 46 -6.87 19.73 26.04
N GLU A 47 -6.33 20.88 26.46
CA GLU A 47 -5.47 21.70 25.60
C GLU A 47 -4.15 21.00 25.29
N ALA A 48 -3.54 20.36 26.30
CA ALA A 48 -2.32 19.59 26.14
C ALA A 48 -2.55 18.38 25.26
N LYS A 49 -3.67 17.64 25.38
CA LYS A 49 -4.01 16.50 24.50
C LYS A 49 -4.09 16.87 23.02
N LEU A 50 -4.41 18.12 22.71
CA LEU A 50 -4.49 18.62 21.33
C LEU A 50 -3.11 18.98 20.75
N LYS A 51 -2.04 19.02 21.55
CA LYS A 51 -0.70 19.31 21.05
C LYS A 51 -0.27 18.30 20.00
N LYS A 52 0.36 18.81 18.94
CA LYS A 52 0.80 18.02 17.79
C LYS A 52 1.76 16.89 18.21
N GLU A 53 2.67 17.16 19.14
CA GLU A 53 3.65 16.18 19.65
C GLU A 53 3.01 14.94 20.30
N PHE A 54 1.75 15.02 20.73
CA PHE A 54 1.00 13.88 21.28
C PHE A 54 0.08 13.20 20.25
N GLN A 55 -0.01 13.74 19.04
CA GLN A 55 -0.73 13.08 17.95
C GLN A 55 0.02 11.83 17.51
N ASN A 56 -0.75 10.77 17.24
CA ASN A 56 -0.22 9.51 16.74
C ASN A 56 0.53 9.71 15.42
N HIS A 57 1.49 8.84 15.10
CA HIS A 57 2.04 8.81 13.75
C HIS A 57 1.13 8.04 12.81
N ALA A 58 1.05 8.52 11.58
CA ALA A 58 0.25 7.93 10.53
C ALA A 58 1.13 7.10 9.59
N TRP A 59 0.75 5.85 9.35
CA TRP A 59 1.47 4.94 8.47
C TRP A 59 0.56 4.43 7.36
N PHE A 60 1.13 4.30 6.17
CA PHE A 60 0.51 3.55 5.09
C PHE A 60 1.58 2.84 4.26
N VAL A 61 1.37 1.54 4.06
CA VAL A 61 2.17 0.73 3.14
C VAL A 61 1.30 0.25 2.00
N ALA A 62 1.81 0.30 0.79
CA ALA A 62 1.13 -0.24 -0.39
C ALA A 62 2.12 -0.89 -1.36
N PHE A 63 1.61 -1.76 -2.21
CA PHE A 63 2.29 -2.27 -3.39
C PHE A 63 1.31 -2.46 -4.54
N GLY A 64 1.84 -2.44 -5.76
CA GLY A 64 1.06 -2.64 -6.99
C GLY A 64 1.94 -2.94 -8.21
N PRO A 65 1.37 -3.52 -9.28
CA PRO A 65 0.07 -4.23 -9.34
C PRO A 65 -0.03 -5.34 -8.29
N ALA A 66 -1.23 -5.62 -7.78
CA ALA A 66 -1.39 -6.57 -6.67
C ALA A 66 -1.09 -8.01 -7.11
N GLU A 67 -1.25 -8.34 -8.38
CA GLU A 67 -1.11 -9.68 -8.95
C GLU A 67 0.35 -9.98 -9.29
N ASP A 68 1.08 -8.97 -9.77
CA ASP A 68 2.49 -9.02 -10.13
C ASP A 68 3.18 -7.72 -9.65
N PRO A 69 3.60 -7.64 -8.37
CA PRO A 69 4.07 -6.38 -7.78
C PRO A 69 5.37 -5.87 -8.40
N GLU A 70 5.35 -4.62 -8.85
CA GLU A 70 6.51 -3.93 -9.45
C GLU A 70 7.00 -2.75 -8.60
N ILE A 71 6.13 -2.19 -7.76
CA ILE A 71 6.46 -1.09 -6.84
C ILE A 71 5.89 -1.35 -5.44
N SER A 72 6.64 -0.97 -4.41
CA SER A 72 6.15 -0.82 -3.03
C SER A 72 6.50 0.55 -2.47
N VAL A 73 5.58 1.11 -1.71
CA VAL A 73 5.70 2.44 -1.10
C VAL A 73 5.31 2.35 0.37
N LEU A 74 6.14 2.93 1.23
CA LEU A 74 5.86 3.16 2.64
C LEU A 74 5.89 4.66 2.92
N ALA A 75 4.85 5.18 3.55
CA ALA A 75 4.84 6.55 4.06
C ALA A 75 4.59 6.55 5.57
N LEU A 76 5.44 7.28 6.28
CA LEU A 76 5.29 7.67 7.67
C LEU A 76 5.08 9.18 7.72
N VAL A 77 4.00 9.63 8.36
CA VAL A 77 3.80 11.04 8.69
C VAL A 77 3.83 11.16 10.20
N GLU A 78 4.92 11.73 10.71
CA GLU A 78 5.08 12.03 12.14
C GLU A 78 3.95 12.94 12.59
N HIS A 79 3.34 12.56 13.71
CA HIS A 79 2.21 13.26 14.31
C HIS A 79 1.04 13.51 13.34
N GLY A 80 0.91 12.67 12.30
CA GLY A 80 -0.11 12.77 11.25
C GLY A 80 -1.49 12.19 11.65
N GLY A 81 -1.61 11.66 12.87
CA GLY A 81 -2.81 11.03 13.40
C GLY A 81 -3.12 9.70 12.71
N SER A 82 -4.00 9.72 11.70
CA SER A 82 -4.50 8.51 11.04
C SER A 82 -3.74 8.19 9.74
N GLY A 83 -3.34 6.92 9.58
CA GLY A 83 -2.79 6.40 8.32
C GLY A 83 -3.66 6.70 7.10
N SER A 84 -4.99 6.62 7.22
CA SER A 84 -5.92 6.90 6.12
C SER A 84 -6.05 8.39 5.76
N LYS A 85 -5.79 9.28 6.72
CA LYS A 85 -5.96 10.74 6.53
C LYS A 85 -4.67 11.41 6.07
N ALA A 86 -3.52 10.99 6.60
CA ALA A 86 -2.24 11.66 6.35
C ALA A 86 -1.31 10.85 5.43
N ALA A 87 -1.08 9.57 5.71
CA ALA A 87 -0.11 8.77 4.96
C ALA A 87 -0.66 8.24 3.63
N ALA A 88 -1.93 7.82 3.59
CA ALA A 88 -2.54 7.26 2.38
C ALA A 88 -2.57 8.26 1.19
N PRO A 89 -2.90 9.55 1.36
CA PRO A 89 -2.79 10.55 0.28
C PRO A 89 -1.36 10.74 -0.24
N VAL A 90 -0.34 10.62 0.62
CA VAL A 90 1.07 10.70 0.19
C VAL A 90 1.41 9.54 -0.72
N VAL A 91 1.09 8.31 -0.30
CA VAL A 91 1.30 7.11 -1.12
C VAL A 91 0.52 7.18 -2.43
N ARG A 92 -0.72 7.69 -2.41
CA ARG A 92 -1.50 7.88 -3.64
C ARG A 92 -0.77 8.79 -4.63
N LYS A 93 -0.19 9.90 -4.19
CA LYS A 93 0.55 10.81 -5.08
C LYS A 93 1.76 10.12 -5.72
N ILE A 94 2.50 9.33 -4.95
CA ILE A 94 3.65 8.56 -5.44
C ILE A 94 3.21 7.53 -6.47
N LEU A 95 2.15 6.76 -6.18
CA LEU A 95 1.62 5.75 -7.10
C LEU A 95 1.03 6.39 -8.37
N SER A 96 0.36 7.54 -8.27
CA SER A 96 -0.12 8.30 -9.44
C SER A 96 1.05 8.68 -10.34
N TYR A 97 2.11 9.26 -9.77
CA TYR A 97 3.30 9.59 -10.54
C TYR A 97 3.93 8.37 -11.21
N TYR A 98 4.02 7.25 -10.50
CA TYR A 98 4.51 5.99 -11.06
C TYR A 98 3.66 5.51 -12.23
N ILE A 99 2.33 5.54 -12.10
CA ILE A 99 1.38 5.18 -13.16
C ILE A 99 1.60 6.06 -14.40
N ASP A 100 1.68 7.37 -14.20
CA ASP A 100 1.72 8.33 -15.31
C ASP A 100 3.05 8.36 -16.06
N ASN A 101 4.17 8.00 -15.41
CA ASN A 101 5.52 8.26 -15.92
C ASN A 101 6.40 7.02 -16.09
N ILE A 102 6.12 5.93 -15.35
CA ILE A 102 7.03 4.79 -15.24
C ILE A 102 6.33 3.49 -15.64
N TYR A 103 5.08 3.32 -15.21
CA TYR A 103 4.33 2.09 -15.42
C TYR A 103 4.10 1.82 -16.90
N LYS A 104 4.44 0.62 -17.34
CA LYS A 104 4.18 0.13 -18.70
C LYS A 104 3.34 -1.12 -18.55
N PRO A 105 2.04 -1.08 -18.88
CA PRO A 105 1.20 -2.27 -18.83
C PRO A 105 1.83 -3.37 -19.66
N LYS A 106 1.96 -4.56 -19.08
CA LYS A 106 2.37 -5.73 -19.86
C LYS A 106 1.33 -5.96 -20.95
N SER A 107 1.79 -6.15 -22.19
CA SER A 107 0.90 -6.53 -23.29
C SER A 107 0.16 -7.82 -22.94
N GLU A 108 -1.04 -8.00 -23.49
CA GLU A 108 -1.81 -9.24 -23.28
C GLU A 108 -0.97 -10.48 -23.61
N GLN A 109 -0.17 -10.44 -24.68
CA GLN A 109 0.79 -11.49 -25.03
C GLN A 109 1.86 -11.74 -23.96
N ALA A 110 2.43 -10.70 -23.34
CA ALA A 110 3.40 -10.87 -22.26
C ALA A 110 2.76 -11.49 -21.00
N LEU A 111 1.50 -11.13 -20.72
CA LEU A 111 0.73 -11.75 -19.64
C LEU A 111 0.48 -13.23 -19.92
N GLN A 112 0.04 -13.56 -21.14
CA GLN A 112 -0.25 -14.91 -21.61
C GLN A 112 1.00 -15.79 -21.54
N ASN A 113 2.14 -15.30 -22.02
CA ASN A 113 3.43 -15.99 -21.92
C ASN A 113 3.87 -16.21 -20.46
N SER A 114 3.60 -15.24 -19.56
CA SER A 114 3.91 -15.41 -18.13
C SER A 114 3.00 -16.44 -17.45
N LEU A 115 1.74 -16.52 -17.86
CA LEU A 115 0.77 -17.49 -17.35
C LEU A 115 1.09 -18.90 -17.86
N GLU A 116 1.42 -19.04 -19.14
CA GLU A 116 1.86 -20.30 -19.73
C GLU A 116 3.15 -20.81 -19.07
N SER A 117 4.15 -19.94 -18.87
CA SER A 117 5.36 -20.33 -18.14
C SER A 117 5.10 -20.66 -16.67
N LYS A 118 4.17 -19.96 -16.00
CA LYS A 118 3.73 -20.29 -14.63
C LYS A 118 2.92 -21.59 -14.52
N ASN A 119 2.47 -22.17 -15.63
CA ASN A 119 1.81 -23.48 -15.66
C ASN A 119 2.74 -24.62 -16.05
N LEU A 120 3.94 -24.33 -16.56
CA LEU A 120 4.98 -25.34 -16.79
C LEU A 120 5.48 -25.93 -15.48
N ASN A 121 5.85 -27.22 -15.54
CA ASN A 121 6.51 -27.89 -14.44
C ASN A 121 7.92 -27.29 -14.22
N PHE A 122 8.48 -27.51 -13.03
CA PHE A 122 9.77 -26.90 -12.66
C PHE A 122 10.94 -27.33 -13.55
N SER A 123 10.95 -28.58 -14.03
CA SER A 123 12.00 -29.10 -14.93
C SER A 123 11.98 -28.37 -16.27
N ASP A 124 10.79 -28.14 -16.83
CA ASP A 124 10.61 -27.47 -18.12
C ASP A 124 11.05 -25.99 -18.03
N ARG A 125 10.72 -25.32 -16.90
CA ARG A 125 11.17 -23.95 -16.64
C ARG A 125 12.68 -23.83 -16.51
N LEU A 126 13.33 -24.80 -15.87
CA LEU A 126 14.78 -24.83 -15.72
C LEU A 126 15.45 -24.97 -17.10
N GLN A 127 14.96 -25.87 -17.95
CA GLN A 127 15.50 -26.04 -19.29
C GLN A 127 15.37 -24.77 -20.14
N LEU A 128 14.22 -24.09 -20.08
CA LEU A 128 13.99 -22.83 -20.80
C LEU A 128 14.87 -21.66 -20.33
N ALA A 129 15.28 -21.62 -19.06
CA ALA A 129 16.06 -20.50 -18.51
C ALA A 129 17.55 -20.53 -18.90
N PHE A 130 18.05 -21.65 -19.43
CA PHE A 130 19.46 -21.85 -19.80
C PHE A 130 19.69 -22.01 -21.31
N TYR A 131 18.67 -21.71 -22.13
CA TYR A 131 18.77 -21.54 -23.58
C TYR A 131 18.69 -20.06 -23.94
#